data_AF-A0A2S5KV72-F1
#
_entry.id   AF-A0A2S5KV72-F1
#
_cell.length_a   1.000
_cell.length_b   1.000
_cell.length_c   1.000
_cell.angle_alpha   90.00
_cell.angle_beta   90.00
_cell.angle_gamma   90.00
#
_symmetry.space_group_name_H-M   'P 1'
#
loop_
_entity.id
_entity.type
_entity.pdbx_description
1 polymer ?
#
loop_
_entity_poly.entity_id
_entity_poly.type
_entity_poly.pdbx_seq_one_letter_code
_entity_poly.pdbx_strand_id
1 'polypeptide(L)'
;MEYVNSDFTPLSIEEQMKFCSFKSYIREKDKEGEILLLYRGEEQKNVRRRLFGDQSDFETGDLFQRAFYFGEKARHFSVDHFDENREFLTGINDCSERTLEFIFKRISNVINTPERRNRVLKNTSKKFRDYFNEPRNCINFVKSINNAYTEQTKLKARDYYLYWLHIAGSPGIRIETQLVSTSVEKRIAMGFSKVNKNPKERLIFHYFIPKPFHAHAIAPWVSGHHQSVVTGCGLPTYKALGLYPRQREVAVKGALFPHFILGVELISEKRFVVNSHFREIDENDFEQVSKVGFSIDQSNFAERIFDTGYIRWGQTDLNGNFDQTDV
;
A
#
# COMPACT_ATOMS: atom_id res chain seq x y z
N MET A 1 -20.12 -16.93 6.20
CA MET A 1 -19.54 -15.61 6.51
C MET A 1 -20.73 -14.69 6.67
N GLU A 2 -20.90 -14.11 7.84
CA GLU A 2 -21.97 -13.14 8.12
C GLU A 2 -21.54 -11.77 7.62
N TYR A 3 -22.45 -11.02 6.97
CA TYR A 3 -22.19 -9.65 6.55
C TYR A 3 -22.86 -8.69 7.54
N VAL A 4 -22.08 -7.75 8.07
CA VAL A 4 -22.52 -6.80 9.10
C VAL A 4 -22.13 -5.37 8.71
N ASN A 5 -22.83 -4.40 9.26
CA ASN A 5 -22.41 -2.99 9.21
C ASN A 5 -21.29 -2.71 10.22
N SER A 6 -20.80 -1.46 10.26
CA SER A 6 -19.74 -1.03 11.19
C SER A 6 -20.10 -1.24 12.66
N ASP A 7 -21.37 -1.23 13.02
CA ASP A 7 -21.87 -1.44 14.39
C ASP A 7 -22.15 -2.92 14.69
N PHE A 8 -21.66 -3.83 13.85
CA PHE A 8 -21.84 -5.28 13.95
C PHE A 8 -23.30 -5.76 13.90
N THR A 9 -24.20 -4.93 13.40
CA THR A 9 -25.58 -5.33 13.09
C THR A 9 -25.61 -6.07 11.76
N PRO A 10 -26.25 -7.25 11.67
CA PRO A 10 -26.43 -7.96 10.41
C PRO A 10 -27.08 -7.06 9.36
N LEU A 11 -26.59 -7.14 8.13
CA LEU A 11 -27.25 -6.47 7.01
C LEU A 11 -28.63 -7.07 6.76
N SER A 12 -29.56 -6.25 6.28
CA SER A 12 -30.82 -6.76 5.71
C SER A 12 -30.55 -7.67 4.51
N ILE A 13 -31.52 -8.52 4.18
CA ILE A 13 -31.41 -9.44 3.02
C ILE A 13 -31.13 -8.65 1.74
N GLU A 14 -31.80 -7.52 1.56
CA GLU A 14 -31.64 -6.64 0.41
C GLU A 14 -30.23 -6.03 0.34
N GLU A 15 -29.74 -5.44 1.44
CA GLU A 15 -28.37 -4.90 1.52
C GLU A 15 -27.32 -5.99 1.26
N GLN A 16 -27.52 -7.19 1.80
CA GLN A 16 -26.61 -8.31 1.60
C GLN A 16 -26.61 -8.78 0.14
N MET A 17 -27.78 -8.85 -0.51
CA MET A 17 -27.88 -9.18 -1.93
C MET A 17 -27.18 -8.12 -2.79
N LYS A 18 -27.45 -6.84 -2.54
CA LYS A 18 -26.81 -5.71 -3.22
C LYS A 18 -25.28 -5.78 -3.08
N PHE A 19 -24.78 -6.01 -1.87
CA PHE A 19 -23.33 -6.14 -1.63
C PHE A 19 -22.72 -7.35 -2.33
N CYS A 20 -23.41 -8.49 -2.34
CA CYS A 20 -22.93 -9.68 -3.06
C CYS A 20 -22.90 -9.46 -4.58
N SER A 21 -23.88 -8.71 -5.12
CA SER A 21 -23.90 -8.28 -6.52
C SER A 21 -22.69 -7.39 -6.82
N PHE A 22 -22.46 -6.34 -6.02
CA PHE A 22 -21.32 -5.45 -6.18
C PHE A 22 -19.97 -6.18 -6.09
N LYS A 23 -19.80 -7.06 -5.09
CA LYS A 23 -18.58 -7.86 -4.94
C LYS A 23 -18.34 -8.78 -6.13
N SER A 24 -19.40 -9.30 -6.74
CA SER A 24 -19.30 -10.11 -7.96
C SER A 24 -18.91 -9.25 -9.16
N TYR A 25 -19.49 -8.05 -9.28
CA TYR A 25 -19.11 -7.06 -10.28
C TYR A 25 -17.62 -6.68 -10.19
N ILE A 26 -17.11 -6.35 -9.00
CA ILE A 26 -15.68 -6.02 -8.79
C ILE A 26 -14.77 -7.20 -9.16
N ARG A 27 -15.16 -8.43 -8.83
CA ARG A 27 -14.41 -9.63 -9.22
C ARG A 27 -14.39 -9.85 -10.72
N GLU A 28 -15.46 -9.51 -11.42
CA GLU A 28 -15.48 -9.60 -12.88
C GLU A 28 -14.57 -8.54 -13.50
N LYS A 29 -14.62 -7.31 -12.99
CA LYS A 29 -13.69 -6.24 -13.39
C LYS A 29 -12.22 -6.56 -13.10
N ASP A 30 -11.93 -7.30 -12.04
CA ASP A 30 -10.59 -7.83 -11.76
C ASP A 30 -10.14 -8.86 -12.82
N LYS A 31 -11.04 -9.76 -13.25
CA LYS A 31 -10.74 -10.72 -14.34
C LYS A 31 -10.58 -10.05 -15.70
N GLU A 32 -11.38 -9.02 -15.98
CA GLU A 32 -11.25 -8.16 -17.17
C GLU A 32 -9.96 -7.32 -17.12
N GLY A 33 -9.31 -7.25 -15.96
CA GLY A 33 -8.11 -6.47 -15.71
C GLY A 33 -8.36 -4.98 -15.62
N GLU A 34 -9.61 -4.52 -15.47
CA GLU A 34 -9.98 -3.11 -15.26
C GLU A 34 -9.74 -2.65 -13.82
N ILE A 35 -9.78 -3.60 -12.89
CA ILE A 35 -9.51 -3.40 -11.48
C ILE A 35 -8.42 -4.36 -11.03
N LEU A 36 -7.71 -4.00 -9.97
CA LEU A 36 -6.82 -4.88 -9.24
C LEU A 36 -7.38 -5.11 -7.82
N LEU A 37 -7.86 -6.32 -7.56
CA LEU A 37 -8.36 -6.71 -6.24
C LEU A 37 -7.20 -7.12 -5.32
N LEU A 38 -7.13 -6.48 -4.17
CA LEU A 38 -6.02 -6.56 -3.22
C LEU A 38 -6.51 -6.90 -1.81
N TYR A 39 -5.64 -7.57 -1.07
CA TYR A 39 -5.87 -7.97 0.31
C TYR A 39 -4.73 -7.50 1.20
N ARG A 40 -5.06 -6.89 2.33
CA ARG A 40 -4.10 -6.49 3.37
C ARG A 40 -4.48 -7.16 4.69
N GLY A 41 -3.66 -8.11 5.15
CA GLY A 41 -3.78 -8.65 6.49
C GLY A 41 -3.09 -7.74 7.51
N GLU A 42 -3.77 -7.46 8.62
CA GLU A 42 -3.25 -6.61 9.70
C GLU A 42 -3.80 -7.06 11.06
N GLU A 43 -3.19 -6.58 12.14
CA GLU A 43 -3.65 -6.81 13.52
C GLU A 43 -4.57 -5.67 13.95
N GLN A 44 -5.73 -5.99 14.53
CA GLN A 44 -6.73 -5.03 14.96
C GLN A 44 -6.14 -3.97 15.91
N LYS A 45 -5.26 -4.36 16.83
CA LYS A 45 -4.56 -3.42 17.73
C LYS A 45 -3.69 -2.40 16.98
N ASN A 46 -3.07 -2.79 15.87
CA ASN A 46 -2.21 -1.89 15.08
C ASN A 46 -3.05 -0.88 14.31
N VAL A 47 -4.21 -1.32 13.81
CA VAL A 47 -5.21 -0.43 13.19
C VAL A 47 -5.77 0.52 14.24
N ARG A 48 -6.19 0.01 15.40
CA ARG A 48 -6.72 0.81 16.51
C ARG A 48 -5.76 1.89 16.95
N ARG A 49 -4.49 1.54 17.24
CA ARG A 49 -3.47 2.53 17.65
C ARG A 49 -3.32 3.67 16.64
N ARG A 50 -3.42 3.39 15.33
CA ARG A 50 -3.29 4.42 14.29
C ARG A 50 -4.55 5.26 14.14
N LEU A 51 -5.73 4.68 14.30
CA LEU A 51 -7.00 5.38 14.10
C LEU A 51 -7.47 6.16 15.32
N PHE A 52 -6.95 5.87 16.52
CA PHE A 52 -7.39 6.49 17.78
C PHE A 52 -6.25 7.11 18.60
N GLY A 53 -5.00 6.94 18.20
CA GLY A 53 -3.86 7.39 19.01
C GLY A 53 -3.78 6.67 20.35
N ASP A 54 -3.45 7.41 21.41
CA ASP A 54 -3.33 6.91 22.79
C ASP A 54 -4.64 7.01 23.60
N GLN A 55 -5.76 7.42 22.98
CA GLN A 55 -7.04 7.52 23.67
C GLN A 55 -7.61 6.10 23.96
N SER A 56 -8.02 5.85 25.21
CA SER A 56 -8.34 4.50 25.72
C SER A 56 -9.80 4.06 25.54
N ASP A 57 -10.73 5.00 25.40
CA ASP A 57 -12.16 4.75 25.59
C ASP A 57 -12.92 4.81 24.27
N PHE A 58 -13.14 3.66 23.63
CA PHE A 58 -13.96 3.58 22.41
C PHE A 58 -14.75 2.28 22.31
N GLU A 59 -15.93 2.39 21.72
CA GLU A 59 -16.73 1.26 21.29
C GLU A 59 -16.12 0.63 20.03
N THR A 60 -16.22 -0.70 19.90
CA THR A 60 -15.59 -1.44 18.78
C THR A 60 -16.13 -1.01 17.41
N GLY A 61 -17.37 -0.50 17.34
CA GLY A 61 -17.99 -0.03 16.09
C GLY A 61 -17.29 1.17 15.46
N ASP A 62 -16.73 2.07 16.28
CA ASP A 62 -16.01 3.25 15.83
C ASP A 62 -14.77 2.91 15.01
N LEU A 63 -14.17 1.73 15.24
CA LEU A 63 -12.94 1.32 14.55
C LEU A 63 -13.15 1.25 13.04
N PHE A 64 -14.21 0.61 12.59
CA PHE A 64 -14.45 0.42 11.16
C PHE A 64 -14.99 1.66 10.51
N GLN A 65 -15.83 2.43 11.20
CA GLN A 65 -16.23 3.76 10.73
C GLN A 65 -15.00 4.65 10.50
N ARG A 66 -14.06 4.70 11.45
CA ARG A 66 -12.78 5.41 11.29
C ARG A 66 -11.90 4.82 10.20
N ALA A 67 -11.87 3.49 10.03
CA ALA A 67 -11.09 2.86 8.96
C ALA A 67 -11.64 3.21 7.57
N PHE A 68 -12.97 3.27 7.43
CA PHE A 68 -13.67 3.68 6.22
C PHE A 68 -13.66 5.19 5.99
N TYR A 69 -13.33 5.99 7.02
CA TYR A 69 -13.16 7.44 6.87
C TYR A 69 -11.70 7.85 6.62
N PHE A 70 -10.73 7.30 7.35
CA PHE A 70 -9.32 7.72 7.28
C PHE A 70 -8.43 6.83 6.41
N GLY A 71 -8.90 5.63 6.06
CA GLY A 71 -8.10 4.60 5.42
C GLY A 71 -7.02 4.00 6.34
N GLU A 72 -6.19 3.14 5.75
CA GLU A 72 -5.00 2.57 6.42
C GLU A 72 -3.75 3.17 5.76
N LYS A 73 -3.02 4.01 6.49
CA LYS A 73 -1.85 4.70 5.94
C LYS A 73 -0.58 3.89 6.15
N ALA A 74 0.37 4.06 5.23
CA ALA A 74 1.72 3.52 5.37
C ALA A 74 2.37 4.00 6.66
N ARG A 75 3.36 3.23 7.12
CA ARG A 75 4.01 3.47 8.42
C ARG A 75 4.66 4.85 8.53
N HIS A 76 5.10 5.43 7.41
CA HIS A 76 5.61 6.80 7.33
C HIS A 76 4.67 7.87 7.94
N PHE A 77 3.36 7.63 7.95
CA PHE A 77 2.35 8.58 8.43
C PHE A 77 2.06 8.48 9.94
N SER A 78 2.59 7.48 10.64
CA SER A 78 2.26 7.20 12.05
C SER A 78 3.49 6.89 12.92
N VAL A 79 4.69 7.27 12.47
CA VAL A 79 5.92 7.03 13.23
C VAL A 79 6.58 8.37 13.53
N ASP A 80 6.54 8.72 14.82
CA ASP A 80 7.08 9.97 15.38
C ASP A 80 8.60 10.02 15.38
N HIS A 81 9.26 8.87 15.47
CA HIS A 81 10.70 8.77 15.67
C HIS A 81 11.42 8.54 14.35
N PHE A 82 11.38 9.52 13.46
CA PHE A 82 12.48 9.66 12.52
C PHE A 82 13.57 10.47 13.21
N ASP A 83 14.82 10.06 13.02
CA ASP A 83 15.98 10.88 13.38
C ASP A 83 15.75 12.30 12.84
N GLU A 84 15.79 13.32 13.69
CA GLU A 84 15.60 14.73 13.29
C GLU A 84 16.57 15.13 12.17
N ASN A 85 17.69 14.40 12.04
CA ASN A 85 18.71 14.60 11.01
C ASN A 85 18.50 13.74 9.76
N ARG A 86 17.34 13.09 9.60
CA ARG A 86 17.06 12.23 8.45
C ARG A 86 16.85 13.07 7.19
N GLU A 87 17.83 13.05 6.30
CA GLU A 87 17.83 13.79 5.03
C GLU A 87 17.26 12.99 3.83
N PHE A 88 16.59 11.86 4.05
CA PHE A 88 16.11 10.98 2.97
C PHE A 88 14.73 10.40 3.23
N LEU A 89 13.97 10.18 2.16
CA LEU A 89 12.59 9.69 2.16
C LEU A 89 11.70 10.52 3.14
N THR A 90 11.92 11.84 3.18
CA THR A 90 11.29 12.77 4.13
C THR A 90 9.81 12.99 3.87
N GLY A 91 9.37 12.83 2.61
CA GLY A 91 7.96 12.86 2.23
C GLY A 91 7.66 11.94 1.06
N ILE A 92 6.37 11.67 0.80
CA ILE A 92 5.90 10.69 -0.20
C ILE A 92 6.48 10.89 -1.62
N ASN A 93 6.87 12.12 -1.95
CA ASN A 93 7.48 12.49 -3.23
C ASN A 93 8.98 12.83 -3.13
N ASP A 94 9.65 12.54 -2.01
CA ASP A 94 11.07 12.81 -1.88
C ASP A 94 11.86 11.99 -2.91
N CYS A 95 12.46 12.72 -3.84
CA CYS A 95 13.36 12.22 -4.87
C CYS A 95 14.65 13.04 -4.94
N SER A 96 15.09 13.52 -3.78
CA SER A 96 16.37 14.21 -3.62
C SER A 96 17.54 13.26 -3.91
N GLU A 97 18.72 13.84 -4.20
CA GLU A 97 19.94 13.06 -4.38
C GLU A 97 20.25 12.19 -3.15
N ARG A 98 20.05 12.74 -1.94
CA ARG A 98 20.19 12.01 -0.67
C ARG A 98 19.31 10.76 -0.62
N THR A 99 18.05 10.86 -1.04
CA THR A 99 17.14 9.71 -1.15
C THR A 99 17.62 8.68 -2.16
N LEU A 100 18.08 9.11 -3.33
CA LEU A 100 18.55 8.21 -4.37
C LEU A 100 19.85 7.49 -3.95
N GLU A 101 20.80 8.20 -3.35
CA GLU A 101 21.99 7.61 -2.75
C GLU A 101 21.66 6.61 -1.65
N PHE A 102 20.72 6.96 -0.76
CA PHE A 102 20.24 6.06 0.27
C PHE A 102 19.69 4.76 -0.33
N ILE A 103 18.81 4.86 -1.33
CA ILE A 103 18.25 3.70 -2.03
C ILE A 103 19.37 2.84 -2.63
N PHE A 104 20.33 3.44 -3.33
CA PHE A 104 21.47 2.72 -3.92
C PHE A 104 22.25 1.94 -2.85
N LYS A 105 22.65 2.61 -1.77
CA LYS A 105 23.41 2.01 -0.66
C LYS A 105 22.62 0.90 0.03
N ARG A 106 21.31 1.08 0.26
CA ARG A 106 20.45 0.04 0.84
C ARG A 106 20.31 -1.17 -0.08
N ILE A 107 20.23 -0.98 -1.40
CA ILE A 107 20.19 -2.12 -2.34
C ILE A 107 21.48 -2.92 -2.26
N SER A 108 22.62 -2.23 -2.25
CA SER A 108 23.94 -2.86 -2.05
C SER A 108 23.98 -3.68 -0.75
N ASN A 109 23.49 -3.13 0.36
CA ASN A 109 23.42 -3.84 1.64
C ASN A 109 22.54 -5.10 1.57
N VAL A 110 21.36 -5.03 0.94
CA VAL A 110 20.47 -6.20 0.79
C VAL A 110 21.12 -7.27 -0.08
N ILE A 111 21.83 -6.89 -1.15
CA ILE A 111 22.55 -7.83 -2.02
C ILE A 111 23.61 -8.60 -1.23
N ASN A 112 24.31 -7.92 -0.33
CA ASN A 112 25.42 -8.47 0.45
C ASN A 112 24.98 -9.11 1.78
N THR A 113 23.69 -9.09 2.12
CA THR A 113 23.14 -9.72 3.33
C THR A 113 23.17 -11.26 3.22
N PRO A 114 23.94 -11.97 4.07
CA PRO A 114 24.15 -13.42 3.94
C PRO A 114 22.85 -14.25 3.94
N GLU A 115 21.90 -13.92 4.81
CA GLU A 115 20.63 -14.64 5.00
C GLU A 115 19.75 -14.61 3.75
N ARG A 116 20.05 -13.72 2.79
CA ARG A 116 19.24 -13.46 1.60
C ARG A 116 19.96 -13.82 0.30
N ARG A 117 21.23 -14.19 0.36
CA ARG A 117 22.07 -14.48 -0.81
C ARG A 117 21.36 -15.36 -1.84
N ASN A 118 20.81 -16.50 -1.41
CA ASN A 118 20.10 -17.42 -2.29
C ASN A 118 18.87 -16.79 -2.97
N ARG A 119 18.13 -15.94 -2.26
CA ARG A 119 16.93 -15.26 -2.80
C ARG A 119 17.33 -14.15 -3.77
N VAL A 120 18.35 -13.36 -3.43
CA VAL A 120 18.91 -12.32 -4.31
C VAL A 120 19.43 -12.95 -5.59
N LEU A 121 20.26 -14.00 -5.50
CA LEU A 121 20.82 -14.70 -6.68
C LEU A 121 19.72 -15.25 -7.60
N LYS A 122 18.65 -15.83 -7.04
CA LYS A 122 17.53 -16.38 -7.82
C LYS A 122 16.67 -15.31 -8.48
N ASN A 123 16.58 -14.10 -7.91
CA ASN A 123 15.62 -13.08 -8.34
C ASN A 123 16.25 -11.81 -8.94
N THR A 124 17.57 -11.78 -9.09
CA THR A 124 18.29 -10.68 -9.76
C THR A 124 19.24 -11.23 -10.81
N SER A 125 19.57 -10.43 -11.82
CA SER A 125 20.61 -10.76 -12.80
C SER A 125 22.00 -10.46 -12.25
N LYS A 126 23.05 -11.01 -12.87
CA LYS A 126 24.43 -10.64 -12.56
C LYS A 126 24.65 -9.14 -12.78
N LYS A 127 24.16 -8.60 -13.91
CA LYS A 127 24.19 -7.17 -14.23
C LYS A 127 23.63 -6.29 -13.12
N PHE A 128 22.46 -6.66 -12.57
CA PHE A 128 21.86 -5.91 -11.47
C PHE A 128 22.76 -5.90 -10.22
N ARG A 129 23.27 -7.07 -9.82
CA ARG A 129 24.11 -7.19 -8.63
C ARG A 129 25.43 -6.46 -8.78
N ASP A 130 26.11 -6.65 -9.91
CA ASP A 130 27.40 -6.02 -10.19
C ASP A 130 27.25 -4.49 -10.20
N TYR A 131 26.15 -3.96 -10.76
CA TYR A 131 25.89 -2.52 -10.78
C TYR A 131 25.80 -1.92 -9.38
N PHE A 132 25.00 -2.51 -8.47
CA PHE A 132 24.80 -2.00 -7.11
C PHE A 132 25.92 -2.38 -6.13
N ASN A 133 26.82 -3.31 -6.51
CA ASN A 133 28.01 -3.64 -5.73
C ASN A 133 29.22 -2.77 -6.08
N GLU A 134 29.18 -2.01 -7.18
CA GLU A 134 30.23 -1.05 -7.56
C GLU A 134 29.87 0.35 -7.04
N PRO A 135 30.55 0.87 -6.00
CA PRO A 135 30.19 2.15 -5.38
C PRO A 135 30.22 3.34 -6.36
N ARG A 136 31.08 3.30 -7.39
CA ARG A 136 31.18 4.37 -8.40
C ARG A 136 29.89 4.52 -9.21
N ASN A 137 29.07 3.47 -9.33
CA ASN A 137 27.80 3.52 -10.03
C ASN A 137 26.74 4.33 -9.30
N CYS A 138 26.93 4.68 -8.02
CA CYS A 138 26.00 5.54 -7.29
C CYS A 138 25.82 6.91 -8.00
N ILE A 139 26.90 7.50 -8.50
CA ILE A 139 26.84 8.77 -9.24
C ILE A 139 26.02 8.60 -10.53
N ASN A 140 26.24 7.51 -11.25
CA ASN A 140 25.46 7.21 -12.45
C ASN A 140 23.98 6.97 -12.13
N PHE A 141 23.67 6.24 -11.06
CA PHE A 141 22.30 5.97 -10.62
C PHE A 141 21.52 7.26 -10.33
N VAL A 142 22.10 8.16 -9.53
CA VAL A 142 21.50 9.45 -9.19
C VAL A 142 21.29 10.29 -10.46
N LYS A 143 22.33 10.42 -11.29
CA LYS A 143 22.25 11.19 -12.55
C LYS A 143 21.21 10.63 -13.52
N SER A 144 21.15 9.31 -13.71
CA SER A 144 20.19 8.67 -14.62
C SER A 144 18.74 8.89 -14.20
N ILE A 145 18.45 8.93 -12.90
CA ILE A 145 17.11 9.22 -12.40
C ILE A 145 16.81 10.72 -12.48
N ASN A 146 17.75 11.59 -12.09
CA ASN A 146 17.57 13.05 -12.16
C ASN A 146 17.42 13.56 -13.61
N ASN A 147 18.01 12.86 -14.59
CA ASN A 147 17.86 13.18 -16.01
C ASN A 147 16.61 12.55 -16.65
N ALA A 148 15.70 11.98 -15.86
CA ALA A 148 14.43 11.47 -16.37
C ALA A 148 13.60 12.61 -17.01
N TYR A 149 12.76 12.25 -17.98
CA TYR A 149 12.04 13.21 -18.82
C TYR A 149 11.06 14.13 -18.06
N THR A 150 10.49 13.64 -16.94
CA THR A 150 9.55 14.39 -16.09
C THR A 150 9.77 14.03 -14.61
N GLU A 151 9.29 14.88 -13.70
CA GLU A 151 9.27 14.59 -12.26
C GLU A 151 8.47 13.32 -11.95
N GLN A 152 7.38 13.05 -12.66
CA GLN A 152 6.61 11.81 -12.52
C GLN A 152 7.43 10.58 -12.95
N THR A 153 8.18 10.68 -14.05
CA THR A 153 9.09 9.61 -14.49
C THR A 153 10.19 9.37 -13.46
N LYS A 154 10.75 10.44 -12.90
CA LYS A 154 11.74 10.40 -11.84
C LYS A 154 11.21 9.67 -10.59
N LEU A 155 10.01 10.03 -10.14
CA LEU A 155 9.33 9.38 -9.01
C LEU A 155 9.05 7.90 -9.28
N LYS A 156 8.59 7.56 -10.49
CA LYS A 156 8.34 6.15 -10.89
C LYS A 156 9.64 5.33 -10.92
N ALA A 157 10.75 5.90 -11.37
CA ALA A 157 12.05 5.24 -11.31
C ALA A 157 12.47 4.99 -9.85
N ARG A 158 12.32 5.99 -8.98
CA ARG A 158 12.57 5.85 -7.53
C ARG A 158 11.68 4.79 -6.89
N ASP A 159 10.38 4.83 -7.17
CA ASP A 159 9.37 3.92 -6.60
C ASP A 159 9.63 2.45 -7.00
N TYR A 160 10.14 2.21 -8.22
CA TYR A 160 10.56 0.88 -8.66
C TYR A 160 11.62 0.25 -7.75
N TYR A 161 12.64 1.02 -7.36
CA TYR A 161 13.72 0.55 -6.49
C TYR A 161 13.30 0.53 -5.02
N LEU A 162 12.48 1.50 -4.60
CA LEU A 162 11.89 1.54 -3.27
C LEU A 162 11.01 0.31 -3.01
N TYR A 163 10.23 -0.14 -3.99
CA TYR A 163 9.44 -1.38 -3.91
C TYR A 163 10.32 -2.61 -3.67
N TRP A 164 11.45 -2.74 -4.37
CA TRP A 164 12.37 -3.86 -4.16
C TRP A 164 12.93 -3.89 -2.73
N LEU A 165 13.27 -2.73 -2.18
CA LEU A 165 13.72 -2.58 -0.80
C LEU A 165 12.60 -2.83 0.21
N HIS A 166 11.38 -2.43 -0.11
CA HIS A 166 10.20 -2.65 0.72
C HIS A 166 9.88 -4.14 0.86
N ILE A 167 9.86 -4.89 -0.25
CA ILE A 167 9.75 -6.35 -0.26
C ILE A 167 10.92 -6.98 0.52
N ALA A 168 12.10 -6.37 0.46
CA ALA A 168 13.23 -6.84 1.26
C ALA A 168 12.97 -6.68 2.78
N GLY A 169 11.96 -5.97 3.27
CA GLY A 169 11.65 -5.92 4.70
C GLY A 169 12.81 -5.34 5.52
N SER A 170 13.12 -5.92 6.70
CA SER A 170 14.07 -5.28 7.64
C SER A 170 15.47 -4.95 7.07
N PRO A 171 16.13 -5.78 6.23
CA PRO A 171 17.41 -5.41 5.62
C PRO A 171 17.28 -4.36 4.51
N GLY A 172 16.08 -4.22 3.92
CA GLY A 172 15.78 -3.19 2.92
C GLY A 172 15.32 -1.91 3.60
N ILE A 173 14.02 -1.66 3.59
CA ILE A 173 13.39 -0.50 4.26
C ILE A 173 12.17 -1.00 5.04
N ARG A 174 11.99 -0.55 6.29
CA ARG A 174 10.91 -1.05 7.16
C ARG A 174 10.15 0.04 7.91
N ILE A 175 10.83 1.07 8.41
CA ILE A 175 10.19 2.10 9.25
C ILE A 175 9.81 3.30 8.37
N GLU A 176 10.69 3.62 7.45
CA GLU A 176 10.67 4.74 6.51
C GLU A 176 9.76 4.51 5.31
N THR A 177 9.15 3.32 5.20
CA THR A 177 8.40 2.95 4.01
C THR A 177 7.12 3.77 3.87
N GLN A 178 6.98 4.35 2.68
CA GLN A 178 5.80 5.07 2.21
C GLN A 178 4.83 4.12 1.48
N LEU A 179 5.05 2.81 1.58
CA LEU A 179 4.31 1.78 0.87
C LEU A 179 3.55 0.88 1.85
N VAL A 180 2.33 0.52 1.48
CA VAL A 180 1.50 -0.48 2.17
C VAL A 180 1.60 -1.81 1.41
N SER A 181 2.08 -2.87 2.07
CA SER A 181 2.14 -4.21 1.47
C SER A 181 0.76 -4.84 1.38
N THR A 182 0.30 -5.12 0.16
CA THR A 182 -0.91 -5.91 -0.11
C THR A 182 -0.57 -7.15 -0.94
N SER A 183 -1.50 -8.08 -1.10
CA SER A 183 -1.35 -9.23 -1.98
C SER A 183 -2.61 -9.43 -2.81
N VAL A 184 -2.47 -9.93 -4.04
CA VAL A 184 -3.62 -10.40 -4.83
C VAL A 184 -4.19 -11.73 -4.30
N GLU A 185 -3.49 -12.40 -3.40
CA GLU A 185 -3.99 -13.62 -2.75
C GLU A 185 -4.35 -13.38 -1.29
N LYS A 186 -5.65 -13.53 -0.98
CA LYS A 186 -6.13 -13.45 0.40
C LYS A 186 -5.38 -14.37 1.37
N ARG A 187 -5.06 -15.60 0.95
CA ARG A 187 -4.33 -16.58 1.77
C ARG A 187 -2.92 -16.11 2.13
N ILE A 188 -2.25 -15.40 1.22
CA ILE A 188 -0.94 -14.82 1.49
C ILE A 188 -1.09 -13.62 2.42
N ALA A 189 -2.05 -12.73 2.16
CA ALA A 189 -2.31 -11.57 3.00
C ALA A 189 -2.58 -11.94 4.46
N MET A 190 -3.29 -13.06 4.71
CA MET A 190 -3.46 -13.62 6.06
C MET A 190 -2.13 -13.85 6.80
N GLY A 191 -1.08 -14.24 6.07
CA GLY A 191 0.25 -14.51 6.61
C GLY A 191 1.09 -13.26 6.88
N PHE A 192 0.64 -12.06 6.49
CA PHE A 192 1.33 -10.81 6.81
C PHE A 192 1.17 -10.41 8.28
N SER A 193 0.07 -10.80 8.92
CA SER A 193 -0.11 -10.65 10.35
C SER A 193 0.83 -11.60 11.10
N LYS A 194 1.66 -11.11 12.04
CA LYS A 194 2.64 -11.93 12.77
C LYS A 194 2.01 -12.70 13.94
N VAL A 195 0.68 -12.82 13.94
CA VAL A 195 -0.09 -13.26 15.09
C VAL A 195 -0.11 -14.79 15.18
N ASN A 196 1.04 -15.43 15.30
CA ASN A 196 1.09 -16.87 15.63
C ASN A 196 0.55 -17.16 17.05
N LYS A 197 0.17 -16.13 17.82
CA LYS A 197 -0.24 -16.26 19.24
C LYS A 197 -1.70 -15.89 19.56
N ASN A 198 -2.39 -15.07 18.77
CA ASN A 198 -3.77 -14.65 19.09
C ASN A 198 -4.68 -14.43 17.87
N PRO A 199 -5.16 -15.49 17.19
CA PRO A 199 -5.92 -15.37 15.93
C PRO A 199 -7.12 -14.43 16.00
N LYS A 200 -7.66 -14.16 17.19
CA LYS A 200 -8.81 -13.27 17.43
C LYS A 200 -8.62 -11.82 16.96
N GLU A 201 -7.38 -11.35 16.83
CA GLU A 201 -7.09 -9.96 16.43
C GLU A 201 -6.78 -9.80 14.93
N ARG A 202 -6.95 -10.84 14.11
CA ARG A 202 -6.59 -10.79 12.68
C ARG A 202 -7.74 -10.27 11.84
N LEU A 203 -7.44 -9.22 11.07
CA LEU A 203 -8.36 -8.68 10.07
C LEU A 203 -7.73 -8.66 8.67
N ILE A 204 -8.58 -8.65 7.65
CA ILE A 204 -8.16 -8.48 6.25
C ILE A 204 -8.98 -7.37 5.61
N PHE A 205 -8.33 -6.30 5.17
CA PHE A 205 -8.96 -5.34 4.27
C PHE A 205 -9.10 -5.95 2.88
N HIS A 206 -10.29 -5.83 2.31
CA HIS A 206 -10.57 -6.08 0.90
C HIS A 206 -10.56 -4.74 0.20
N TYR A 207 -9.61 -4.56 -0.70
CA TYR A 207 -9.28 -3.28 -1.32
C TYR A 207 -9.24 -3.44 -2.84
N PHE A 208 -9.57 -2.40 -3.60
CA PHE A 208 -9.42 -2.46 -5.05
C PHE A 208 -8.70 -1.22 -5.59
N ILE A 209 -8.11 -1.33 -6.77
CA ILE A 209 -7.48 -0.18 -7.45
C ILE A 209 -7.96 -0.18 -8.90
N PRO A 210 -8.55 0.91 -9.40
CA PRO A 210 -8.90 1.03 -10.81
C PRO A 210 -7.66 1.21 -11.69
N LYS A 211 -7.77 0.86 -12.97
CA LYS A 211 -6.79 1.30 -13.97
C LYS A 211 -6.74 2.84 -14.03
N PRO A 212 -5.56 3.43 -14.31
CA PRO A 212 -4.27 2.78 -14.50
C PRO A 212 -3.59 2.43 -13.16
N PHE A 213 -3.28 1.16 -12.93
CA PHE A 213 -2.77 0.69 -11.63
C PHE A 213 -1.48 1.39 -11.18
N HIS A 214 -0.62 1.78 -12.11
CA HIS A 214 0.66 2.41 -11.80
C HIS A 214 0.52 3.82 -11.17
N ALA A 215 -0.68 4.38 -11.11
CA ALA A 215 -0.96 5.61 -10.37
C ALA A 215 -0.90 5.37 -8.85
N HIS A 216 -1.33 4.20 -8.38
CA HIS A 216 -1.50 3.91 -6.94
C HIS A 216 -0.66 2.72 -6.46
N ALA A 217 -0.33 1.81 -7.37
CA ALA A 217 0.31 0.54 -7.08
C ALA A 217 1.66 0.41 -7.76
N ILE A 218 2.61 -0.16 -7.02
CA ILE A 218 3.94 -0.50 -7.48
C ILE A 218 4.07 -2.02 -7.39
N ALA A 219 3.97 -2.65 -8.56
CA ALA A 219 4.22 -4.07 -8.77
C ALA A 219 4.63 -4.24 -10.24
N PRO A 220 5.93 -4.43 -10.55
CA PRO A 220 6.41 -4.50 -11.94
C PRO A 220 5.75 -5.60 -12.78
N TRP A 221 5.19 -6.63 -12.14
CA TRP A 221 4.47 -7.72 -12.78
C TRP A 221 2.98 -7.43 -13.04
N VAL A 222 2.38 -6.48 -12.31
CA VAL A 222 1.01 -6.01 -12.55
C VAL A 222 1.01 -4.89 -13.59
N SER A 223 2.01 -4.01 -13.53
CA SER A 223 2.23 -2.96 -14.51
C SER A 223 3.72 -2.83 -14.82
N GLY A 224 4.10 -3.21 -16.05
CA GLY A 224 5.46 -3.07 -16.54
C GLY A 224 5.93 -1.60 -16.65
N HIS A 225 5.05 -0.63 -16.42
CA HIS A 225 5.31 0.80 -16.58
C HIS A 225 6.54 1.28 -15.78
N HIS A 226 6.62 0.94 -14.49
CA HIS A 226 7.77 1.29 -13.65
C HIS A 226 9.08 0.69 -14.16
N GLN A 227 9.04 -0.56 -14.65
CA GLN A 227 10.21 -1.23 -15.21
C GLN A 227 10.65 -0.62 -16.55
N SER A 228 9.69 -0.24 -17.40
CA SER A 228 9.96 0.45 -18.67
C SER A 228 10.61 1.80 -18.43
N VAL A 229 10.13 2.57 -17.44
CA VAL A 229 10.73 3.84 -17.01
C VAL A 229 12.19 3.64 -16.61
N VAL A 230 12.48 2.67 -15.73
CA VAL A 230 13.84 2.38 -15.28
C VAL A 230 14.76 1.92 -16.43
N THR A 231 14.23 1.11 -17.34
CA THR A 231 14.96 0.69 -18.54
C THR A 231 15.28 1.89 -19.43
N GLY A 232 14.34 2.83 -19.59
CA GLY A 232 14.53 4.08 -20.31
C GLY A 232 15.59 4.99 -19.70
N CYS A 233 15.76 4.96 -18.37
CA CYS A 233 16.87 5.62 -17.66
C CYS A 233 18.23 4.90 -17.84
N GLY A 234 18.27 3.78 -18.58
CA GLY A 234 19.47 2.97 -18.77
C GLY A 234 19.91 2.17 -17.54
N LEU A 235 19.04 2.05 -16.53
CA LEU A 235 19.37 1.45 -15.24
C LEU A 235 18.99 -0.04 -15.19
N PRO A 236 19.67 -0.85 -14.35
CA PRO A 236 19.40 -2.28 -14.28
C PRO A 236 18.07 -2.59 -13.56
N THR A 237 17.37 -3.60 -14.07
CA THR A 237 16.11 -4.10 -13.52
C THR A 237 16.30 -5.45 -12.81
N TYR A 238 15.36 -5.80 -11.93
CA TYR A 238 15.25 -7.11 -11.30
C TYR A 238 14.07 -7.91 -11.89
N LYS A 239 13.92 -9.19 -11.52
CA LYS A 239 12.81 -10.01 -12.03
C LYS A 239 11.46 -9.40 -11.64
N ALA A 240 10.48 -9.39 -12.54
CA ALA A 240 9.21 -8.68 -12.36
C ALA A 240 8.49 -8.95 -11.02
N LEU A 241 8.58 -10.18 -10.50
CA LEU A 241 7.97 -10.59 -9.23
C LEU A 241 8.77 -10.23 -7.96
N GLY A 242 9.90 -9.51 -8.09
CA GLY A 242 10.72 -9.05 -6.96
C GLY A 242 11.47 -10.17 -6.22
N LEU A 243 11.87 -9.89 -4.98
CA LEU A 243 12.63 -10.84 -4.13
C LEU A 243 11.80 -11.99 -3.57
N TYR A 244 10.49 -11.77 -3.41
CA TYR A 244 9.54 -12.71 -2.81
C TYR A 244 8.39 -13.01 -3.77
N PRO A 245 8.65 -13.69 -4.90
CA PRO A 245 7.63 -13.92 -5.93
C PRO A 245 6.39 -14.67 -5.41
N ARG A 246 6.58 -15.54 -4.41
CA ARG A 246 5.49 -16.29 -3.77
C ARG A 246 4.56 -15.43 -2.92
N GLN A 247 4.92 -14.20 -2.58
CA GLN A 247 4.04 -13.29 -1.84
C GLN A 247 3.00 -12.61 -2.76
N ARG A 248 3.25 -12.63 -4.09
CA ARG A 248 2.44 -11.90 -5.07
C ARG A 248 2.08 -10.50 -4.58
N GLU A 249 3.08 -9.83 -4.03
CA GLU A 249 2.91 -8.56 -3.36
C GLU A 249 2.60 -7.47 -4.40
N VAL A 250 1.72 -6.56 -4.00
CA VAL A 250 1.49 -5.28 -4.65
C VAL A 250 1.64 -4.22 -3.57
N ALA A 251 2.59 -3.31 -3.75
CA ALA A 251 2.75 -2.20 -2.83
C ALA A 251 1.82 -1.06 -3.23
N VAL A 252 0.97 -0.60 -2.32
CA VAL A 252 0.14 0.59 -2.52
C VAL A 252 0.89 1.80 -1.98
N LYS A 253 1.00 2.85 -2.77
CA LYS A 253 1.71 4.07 -2.39
C LYS A 253 0.86 4.91 -1.44
N GLY A 254 1.47 5.36 -0.34
CA GLY A 254 0.86 6.25 0.64
C GLY A 254 -0.09 5.53 1.60
N ALA A 255 -1.24 5.10 1.12
CA ALA A 255 -2.30 4.53 1.95
C ALA A 255 -3.24 3.60 1.17
N LEU A 256 -3.96 2.74 1.88
CA LEU A 256 -5.24 2.22 1.42
C LEU A 256 -6.27 3.33 1.58
N PHE A 257 -6.57 4.04 0.49
CA PHE A 257 -7.53 5.14 0.52
C PHE A 257 -8.93 4.64 0.82
N PRO A 258 -9.69 5.31 1.70
CA PRO A 258 -10.99 4.83 2.15
C PRO A 258 -11.98 4.58 0.99
N HIS A 259 -11.88 5.41 -0.05
CA HIS A 259 -12.65 5.34 -1.30
C HIS A 259 -12.57 3.98 -2.02
N PHE A 260 -11.55 3.15 -1.77
CA PHE A 260 -11.43 1.84 -2.43
C PHE A 260 -11.43 0.64 -1.48
N ILE A 261 -11.81 0.85 -0.22
CA ILE A 261 -11.99 -0.24 0.75
C ILE A 261 -13.41 -0.82 0.59
N LEU A 262 -13.53 -2.07 0.17
CA LEU A 262 -14.84 -2.77 0.11
C LEU A 262 -15.37 -3.11 1.50
N GLY A 263 -14.46 -3.41 2.42
CA GLY A 263 -14.77 -3.82 3.78
C GLY A 263 -13.64 -4.58 4.44
N VAL A 264 -13.90 -5.09 5.64
CA VAL A 264 -12.92 -5.78 6.48
C VAL A 264 -13.44 -7.15 6.90
N GLU A 265 -12.68 -8.19 6.63
CA GLU A 265 -12.97 -9.56 7.07
C GLU A 265 -12.34 -9.82 8.46
N LEU A 266 -13.18 -10.13 9.44
CA LEU A 266 -12.78 -10.53 10.79
C LEU A 266 -12.66 -12.04 10.84
N ILE A 267 -11.43 -12.53 10.70
CA ILE A 267 -11.16 -13.92 10.36
C ILE A 267 -11.65 -14.89 11.44
N SER A 268 -11.43 -14.55 12.70
CA SER A 268 -11.85 -15.40 13.82
C SER A 268 -13.35 -15.37 14.08
N GLU A 269 -14.01 -14.26 13.76
CA GLU A 269 -15.45 -14.08 13.97
C GLU A 269 -16.28 -14.59 12.79
N LYS A 270 -15.66 -14.89 11.65
CA LYS A 270 -16.35 -15.25 10.39
C LYS A 270 -17.38 -14.18 9.98
N ARG A 271 -17.02 -12.92 10.23
CA ARG A 271 -17.77 -11.72 9.86
C ARG A 271 -17.05 -10.91 8.81
N PHE A 272 -17.82 -10.24 7.97
CA PHE A 272 -17.34 -9.26 7.02
C PHE A 272 -18.05 -7.93 7.31
N VAL A 273 -17.30 -6.95 7.79
CA VAL A 273 -17.77 -5.59 8.02
C VAL A 273 -17.76 -4.86 6.69
N VAL A 274 -18.94 -4.56 6.16
CA VAL A 274 -19.10 -3.86 4.89
C VAL A 274 -18.80 -2.36 5.08
N ASN A 275 -18.13 -1.74 4.11
CA ASN A 275 -17.92 -0.29 4.12
C ASN A 275 -19.26 0.44 4.24
N SER A 276 -19.43 1.30 5.25
CA SER A 276 -20.67 2.02 5.52
C SER A 276 -21.14 2.87 4.34
N HIS A 277 -20.21 3.40 3.54
CA HIS A 277 -20.51 4.18 2.33
C HIS A 277 -21.12 3.34 1.20
N PHE A 278 -21.12 2.01 1.31
CA PHE A 278 -21.84 1.15 0.36
C PHE A 278 -23.36 1.29 0.45
N ARG A 279 -23.90 1.74 1.58
CA ARG A 279 -25.36 1.88 1.74
C ARG A 279 -25.96 2.89 0.76
N GLU A 280 -25.21 3.94 0.47
CA GLU A 280 -25.59 5.07 -0.39
C GLU A 280 -25.46 4.76 -1.90
N ILE A 281 -25.03 3.56 -2.27
CA ILE A 281 -24.77 3.17 -3.66
C ILE A 281 -25.94 2.34 -4.19
N ASP A 282 -26.45 2.71 -5.37
CA ASP A 282 -27.38 1.88 -6.13
C ASP A 282 -26.64 0.99 -7.12
N GLU A 283 -27.31 -0.06 -7.62
CA GLU A 283 -26.69 -1.00 -8.58
C GLU A 283 -26.23 -0.30 -9.87
N ASN A 284 -26.91 0.77 -10.27
CA ASN A 284 -26.54 1.58 -11.43
C ASN A 284 -25.20 2.33 -11.23
N ASP A 285 -24.77 2.54 -9.99
CA ASP A 285 -23.54 3.27 -9.66
C ASP A 285 -22.31 2.36 -9.60
N PHE A 286 -22.47 1.04 -9.71
CA PHE A 286 -21.36 0.08 -9.60
C PHE A 286 -20.21 0.41 -10.54
N GLU A 287 -20.51 0.81 -11.77
CA GLU A 287 -19.50 1.20 -12.74
C GLU A 287 -18.73 2.45 -12.31
N GLN A 288 -19.43 3.48 -11.86
CA GLN A 288 -18.81 4.72 -11.38
C GLN A 288 -17.92 4.44 -10.17
N VAL A 289 -18.45 3.76 -9.15
CA VAL A 289 -17.72 3.42 -7.92
C VAL A 289 -16.48 2.58 -8.24
N SER A 290 -16.57 1.70 -9.23
CA SER A 290 -15.42 0.88 -9.64
C SER A 290 -14.28 1.67 -10.29
N LYS A 291 -14.57 2.88 -10.81
CA LYS A 291 -13.58 3.76 -11.45
C LYS A 291 -13.05 4.85 -10.52
N VAL A 292 -13.90 5.43 -9.67
CA VAL A 292 -13.53 6.59 -8.84
C VAL A 292 -13.60 6.33 -7.34
N GLY A 293 -14.12 5.18 -6.92
CA GLY A 293 -14.28 4.80 -5.51
C GLY A 293 -15.62 5.24 -4.92
N PHE A 294 -15.82 4.90 -3.65
CA PHE A 294 -16.94 5.35 -2.81
C PHE A 294 -16.88 6.87 -2.65
N SER A 295 -18.03 7.56 -2.74
CA SER A 295 -18.11 8.97 -2.34
C SER A 295 -18.07 9.07 -0.82
N ILE A 296 -17.10 9.81 -0.29
CA ILE A 296 -16.90 9.97 1.15
C ILE A 296 -16.75 11.46 1.41
N ASP A 297 -17.69 12.05 2.16
CA ASP A 297 -17.55 13.43 2.59
C ASP A 297 -16.42 13.54 3.62
N GLN A 298 -15.31 14.14 3.19
CA GLN A 298 -14.12 14.38 4.00
C GLN A 298 -13.89 15.89 4.23
N SER A 299 -14.94 16.71 4.16
CA SER A 299 -14.86 18.16 4.33
C SER A 299 -14.22 18.60 5.66
N ASN A 300 -14.36 17.80 6.73
CA ASN A 300 -13.75 18.04 8.05
C ASN A 300 -12.52 17.15 8.32
N PHE A 301 -11.89 16.58 7.30
CA PHE A 301 -10.74 15.66 7.47
C PHE A 301 -9.56 16.31 8.20
N ALA A 302 -9.23 17.56 7.85
CA ALA A 302 -8.12 18.29 8.46
C ALA A 302 -8.30 18.50 9.96
N GLU A 303 -9.54 18.61 10.44
CA GLU A 303 -9.84 18.72 11.88
C GLU A 303 -9.81 17.35 12.55
N ARG A 304 -10.43 16.34 11.93
CA ARG A 304 -10.59 15.01 12.53
C ARG A 304 -9.30 14.19 12.57
N ILE A 305 -8.29 14.51 11.75
CA ILE A 305 -7.02 13.77 11.74
C ILE A 305 -6.25 13.92 13.06
N PHE A 306 -6.43 15.03 13.77
CA PHE A 306 -5.84 15.27 15.10
C PHE A 306 -6.34 14.29 16.17
N ASP A 307 -7.48 13.65 15.96
CA ASP A 307 -8.03 12.62 16.85
C ASP A 307 -7.45 11.22 16.57
N THR A 308 -6.42 11.12 15.75
CA THR A 308 -5.81 9.86 15.33
C THR A 308 -4.36 9.75 15.79
N GLY A 309 -3.76 8.57 15.65
CA GLY A 309 -2.32 8.38 15.87
C GLY A 309 -1.48 8.68 14.63
N TYR A 310 -2.04 9.36 13.63
CA TYR A 310 -1.30 9.81 12.45
C TYR A 310 -0.72 11.20 12.72
N ILE A 311 0.57 11.35 12.41
CA ILE A 311 1.27 12.65 12.48
C ILE A 311 1.41 13.31 11.10
N ARG A 312 0.90 12.63 10.07
CA ARG A 312 0.85 13.11 8.68
C ARG A 312 -0.40 12.60 8.02
N TRP A 313 -0.84 13.30 6.98
CA TRP A 313 -1.82 12.79 6.04
C TRP A 313 -1.42 13.11 4.62
N GLY A 314 -2.10 12.48 3.66
CA GLY A 314 -1.84 12.71 2.25
C GLY A 314 -3.10 12.54 1.44
N GLN A 315 -3.09 13.14 0.26
CA GLN A 315 -4.18 13.14 -0.70
C GLN A 315 -3.65 12.71 -2.08
N THR A 316 -4.56 12.30 -2.96
CA THR A 316 -4.24 11.97 -4.35
C THR A 316 -5.36 12.45 -5.26
N ASP A 317 -4.99 12.87 -6.47
CA ASP A 317 -5.91 13.25 -7.54
C ASP A 317 -6.39 12.04 -8.38
N LEU A 318 -6.07 10.82 -7.94
CA LEU A 318 -6.27 9.55 -8.65
C LEU A 318 -5.43 9.33 -9.91
N ASN A 319 -4.68 10.34 -10.38
CA ASN A 319 -3.81 10.26 -11.55
C ASN A 319 -2.34 9.97 -11.19
N GLY A 320 -2.09 9.62 -9.93
CA GLY A 320 -0.77 9.30 -9.41
C GLY A 320 0.01 10.51 -8.92
N ASN A 321 -0.63 11.67 -8.81
CA ASN A 321 -0.11 12.77 -8.02
C ASN A 321 -0.53 12.56 -6.56
N PHE A 322 0.41 12.83 -5.65
CA PHE A 322 0.22 12.69 -4.22
C PHE A 322 0.69 13.95 -3.54
N ASP A 323 -0.01 14.41 -2.52
CA ASP A 323 0.50 15.42 -1.60
C ASP A 323 0.54 14.87 -0.19
N GLN A 324 1.35 15.50 0.65
CA GLN A 324 1.50 15.16 2.05
C GLN A 324 1.50 16.43 2.88
N THR A 325 0.90 16.36 4.06
CA THR A 325 0.85 17.43 5.05
C THR A 325 1.13 16.82 6.43
N ASP A 326 1.96 17.50 7.21
CA ASP A 326 2.21 17.14 8.61
C ASP A 326 1.03 17.64 9.48
N VAL A 327 0.67 16.87 10.51
CA VAL A 327 -0.44 17.16 11.43
C VAL A 327 0.04 18.10 12.53
#